data_AF-A0A4R2R2Q7-F1
#
_entry.id   AF-A0A4R2R2Q7-F1
#
_cell.length_a   1.000
_cell.length_b   1.000
_cell.length_c   1.000
_cell.angle_alpha   90.00
_cell.angle_beta   90.00
_cell.angle_gamma   90.00
#
_symmetry.space_group_name_H-M   'P 1'
#
loop_
_entity.id
_entity.type
_entity.pdbx_description
1 polymer ?
#
loop_
_entity_poly.entity_id
_entity_poly.type
_entity_poly.pdbx_seq_one_letter_code
_entity_poly.pdbx_strand_id
1 'polypeptide(L)' 'MHKTWTISGGYAEWTLTLHIEPPDAETEPPLTSWPGEQLDHLEIYFHDVVNCYENAREVEHRSYR' A
#
# COMPACT_ATOMS: atom_id res chain seq x y z
N MET A 1 2.62 -5.71 -14.43
CA MET A 1 2.78 -6.59 -13.25
C MET A 1 2.00 -6.03 -12.07
N HIS A 2 1.65 -6.84 -11.08
CA HIS A 2 0.96 -6.34 -9.87
C HIS A 2 1.48 -7.00 -8.60
N LYS A 3 1.34 -6.30 -7.47
CA LYS A 3 1.59 -6.81 -6.12
C LYS A 3 0.45 -6.36 -5.22
N THR A 4 0.00 -7.25 -4.35
CA THR A 4 -1.09 -6.98 -3.41
C THR A 4 -0.59 -7.21 -2.00
N TRP A 5 -0.88 -6.26 -1.11
CA TRP A 5 -0.67 -6.38 0.32
C TRP A 5 -2.01 -6.30 1.04
N THR A 6 -2.16 -7.10 2.08
CA THR A 6 -3.36 -7.12 2.93
C THR A 6 -2.96 -6.96 4.38
N ILE A 7 -3.63 -6.07 5.09
CA ILE A 7 -3.44 -5.83 6.52
C ILE A 7 -4.80 -6.01 7.21
N SER A 8 -4.88 -6.95 8.14
CA SER A 8 -6.03 -7.08 9.03
C SER A 8 -5.88 -6.10 10.19
N GLY A 9 -6.58 -4.98 10.12
CA GLY A 9 -6.59 -3.96 11.16
C GLY A 9 -7.61 -4.23 12.26
N GLY A 10 -7.63 -3.39 13.29
CA GLY A 10 -8.58 -3.48 14.40
C GLY A 10 -10.03 -3.16 14.01
N TYR A 11 -10.24 -2.41 12.92
CA TYR A 11 -11.55 -1.93 12.52
C TYR A 11 -11.99 -2.36 11.12
N ALA A 12 -11.05 -2.76 10.26
CA ALA A 12 -11.31 -3.20 8.89
C ALA A 12 -10.15 -4.06 8.37
N GLU A 13 -10.41 -4.78 7.28
CA GLU A 13 -9.35 -5.35 6.44
C GLU A 13 -8.95 -4.33 5.37
N TRP A 14 -7.66 -4.07 5.24
CA TRP A 14 -7.09 -3.11 4.31
C TRP A 14 -6.36 -3.86 3.20
N THR A 15 -6.59 -3.47 1.96
CA THR A 15 -5.91 -4.06 0.79
C THR A 15 -5.32 -2.97 -0.09
N LEU A 16 -4.04 -3.11 -0.42
CA LEU A 16 -3.35 -2.27 -1.40
C LEU A 16 -2.91 -3.14 -2.57
N THR A 17 -3.41 -2.82 -3.76
CA THR A 17 -2.94 -3.44 -5.01
C THR A 17 -2.24 -2.40 -5.86
N LEU A 18 -0.95 -2.64 -6.14
CA LEU A 18 -0.16 -1.81 -7.03
C LEU A 18 -0.07 -2.48 -8.40
N HIS A 19 -0.42 -1.73 -9.44
CA HIS A 19 -0.28 -2.11 -10.84
C HIS A 19 0.83 -1.29 -11.49
N ILE A 20 1.75 -1.97 -12.16
CA ILE A 20 2.80 -1.35 -12.98
C ILE A 20 2.59 -1.83 -14.40
N GLU A 21 2.24 -0.90 -15.27
CA GLU A 21 2.13 -1.13 -16.70
C GLU A 21 3.44 -0.72 -17.37
N PRO A 22 3.94 -1.51 -18.34
CA PRO A 22 5.08 -1.08 -19.12
C PRO A 22 4.70 0.21 -19.89
N PRO A 23 5.64 1.14 -20.09
CA PRO A 23 5.37 2.33 -20.89
C PRO A 23 4.97 1.94 -22.31
N ASP A 24 4.00 2.65 -22.89
CA ASP A 24 3.55 2.45 -24.29
C ASP A 24 4.65 2.80 -25.33
N ALA A 25 5.74 3.42 -24.88
CA ALA A 25 6.82 3.88 -25.74
C ALA A 25 7.80 2.74 -26.08
N GLU A 26 8.02 2.50 -27.37
CA GLU A 26 8.99 1.53 -27.94
C GLU A 26 10.45 1.75 -27.48
N THR A 27 10.73 2.84 -26.77
CA THR A 27 12.08 3.31 -26.46
C THR A 27 12.68 2.70 -25.19
N GLU A 28 11.87 2.17 -24.27
CA GLU A 28 12.38 1.58 -23.03
C GLU A 28 12.24 0.06 -23.03
N PRO A 29 13.27 -0.67 -22.55
CA PRO A 29 13.17 -2.11 -22.42
C PRO A 29 11.99 -2.46 -21.51
N PRO A 30 11.18 -3.47 -21.87
CA PRO A 30 10.03 -3.84 -21.08
C PRO A 30 10.47 -4.19 -19.66
N LEU A 31 9.71 -3.71 -18.66
CA LEU A 31 9.92 -4.06 -17.27
C LEU A 31 9.68 -5.57 -17.09
N THR A 32 10.76 -6.35 -17.04
CA THR A 32 10.72 -7.82 -16.99
C THR A 32 10.61 -8.38 -15.59
N SER A 33 10.89 -7.58 -14.57
CA SER A 33 10.85 -7.96 -13.16
C SER A 33 10.31 -6.84 -12.28
N TRP A 34 9.82 -7.22 -11.10
CA TRP A 34 9.37 -6.26 -10.10
C TRP A 34 10.53 -5.36 -9.65
N PRO A 35 10.38 -4.02 -9.68
CA PRO A 35 11.43 -3.11 -9.24
C PRO A 35 11.41 -3.05 -7.71
N GLY A 36 12.00 -4.08 -7.08
CA GLY A 36 12.00 -4.30 -5.63
C GLY A 36 12.57 -3.11 -4.87
N GLU A 37 13.81 -2.71 -5.15
CA GLU A 37 14.52 -1.71 -4.34
C GLU A 37 13.79 -0.35 -4.21
N GLN A 38 13.01 0.03 -5.23
CA GLN A 38 12.24 1.28 -5.25
C GLN A 38 10.85 1.14 -4.60
N LEU A 39 10.27 -0.06 -4.64
CA LEU A 39 8.88 -0.31 -4.22
C LEU A 39 8.76 -1.12 -2.93
N ASP A 40 9.87 -1.64 -2.40
CA ASP A 40 9.87 -2.42 -1.15
C ASP A 40 9.44 -1.56 0.05
N HIS A 41 9.66 -0.25 -0.02
CA HIS A 41 9.17 0.69 0.99
C HIS A 41 7.66 0.93 0.96
N LEU A 42 6.96 0.60 -0.14
CA LEU A 42 5.51 0.82 -0.23
C LEU A 42 4.73 -0.01 0.77
N GLU A 43 5.22 -1.21 1.09
CA GLU A 43 4.62 -2.05 2.12
C GLU A 43 4.70 -1.37 3.50
N ILE A 44 5.85 -0.78 3.83
CA ILE A 44 6.07 -0.06 5.08
C ILE A 44 5.16 1.16 5.15
N TYR A 45 5.11 1.96 4.08
CA TYR A 45 4.25 3.14 4.03
C TYR A 45 2.76 2.78 4.10
N PHE A 46 2.37 1.66 3.49
CA PHE A 46 1.00 1.17 3.61
C PHE A 46 0.66 0.82 5.05
N HIS A 47 1.55 0.11 5.76
CA HIS A 47 1.40 -0.17 7.19
C HIS A 47 1.31 1.12 8.02
N ASP A 48 2.17 2.11 7.77
CA ASP A 48 2.16 3.36 8.52
C ASP A 48 0.85 4.14 8.34
N VAL A 49 0.33 4.19 7.10
CA VAL A 49 -0.95 4.85 6.80
C VAL A 49 -2.10 4.15 7.51
N VAL A 50 -2.17 2.81 7.46
CA VAL A 50 -3.20 2.04 8.15
C VAL A 50 -3.13 2.31 9.65
N ASN A 51 -1.94 2.24 10.25
CA ASN A 51 -1.74 2.53 11.67
C ASN A 51 -2.20 3.95 12.05
N CYS A 52 -1.87 4.97 11.24
CA CYS A 52 -2.31 6.34 11.50
C CYS A 52 -3.84 6.46 11.49
N TYR A 53 -4.48 5.84 10.50
CA TYR A 53 -5.94 5.89 10.37
C TYR A 53 -6.65 5.18 11.52
N GLU A 54 -6.19 3.98 11.91
CA GLU A 54 -6.79 3.24 13.01
C GLU A 54 -6.60 3.93 14.37
N ASN A 55 -5.42 4.53 14.61
CA ASN A 55 -5.17 5.31 15.83
C ASN A 55 -6.03 6.58 15.89
N ALA A 56 -6.18 7.30 14.77
CA ALA A 56 -7.05 8.47 14.71
C ALA A 56 -8.49 8.09 15.06
N ARG A 57 -8.99 6.98 14.48
CA ARG A 57 -10.33 6.46 14.73
C ARG A 57 -10.53 6.02 16.18
N GLU A 58 -9.53 5.37 16.78
CA GLU A 58 -9.55 5.01 18.20
C GLU A 58 -9.69 6.25 19.10
N VAL A 59 -8.96 7.33 18.79
CA VAL A 59 -9.04 8.59 19.55
C VAL A 59 -10.41 9.25 19.39
N GLU A 60 -10.97 9.26 18.19
CA GLU A 60 -12.33 9.73 17.95
C GLU A 60 -13.33 8.93 18.78
N HIS A 61 -13.27 7.59 18.72
CA HIS A 61 -14.17 6.71 19.48
C HIS A 61 -14.09 6.92 21.00
N ARG A 62 -12.91 7.22 21.54
CA ARG A 62 -12.73 7.50 22.98
C ARG A 62 -13.29 8.85 23.40
N SER A 63 -13.33 9.83 22.50
CA SER A 63 -13.79 11.20 22.82
C SER A 63 -15.32 11.31 22.96
N TYR A 64 -16.06 10.27 22.53
CA TYR A 64 -17.52 10.18 22.66
C TYR A 64 -18.00 9.25 23.79
N ARG A 65 -17.09 8.78 24.67
CA ARG A 65 -17.40 8.01 25.88
C ARG A 65 -17.17 8.84 27.13
#